data_AF-A0A2D3UW57-F1
#
_entry.id   AF-A0A2D3UW57-F1
#
_cell.length_a   1.000
_cell.length_b   1.000
_cell.length_c   1.000
_cell.angle_alpha   90.00
_cell.angle_beta   90.00
_cell.angle_gamma   90.00
#
_symmetry.space_group_name_H-M   'P 1'
#
loop_
_entity.id
_entity.type
_entity.pdbx_description
1 polymer ?
#
loop_
_entity_poly.entity_id
_entity_poly.type
_entity_poly.pdbx_seq_one_letter_code
_entity_poly.pdbx_strand_id
1 'polypeptide(L)'
;MTAPASTKSDAGVAGTGILLAFIITAGLALVCSSIIIFSEWRAVNVRNIPRRILSGLSDQQLIQGIGIQVVGLARVRTMVPYHFFIIWMLALLSTATNFAALLALVQDFKRDWVLRWMRQFAMFINMVLGIVYGIFVLESNVKALAPTLPIACAWQEHAKSREAQGNQTASVVGTIAVIAVSCVIFVLGTWYLHMRRQIWGKSVRAVCLVVLMAMAIAATVRVILVSQAFGTPSVVLDDAGEQDWSFGQLLTMLLLVLPFISALEIYRGETKVPQATAAGYSDAEQIPLTSTEGSGMKAFQGNSGYT
;
A
#
# COMPACT_ATOMS: atom_id res chain seq x y z
N MET A 1 32.80 -2.02 -19.37
CA MET A 1 32.14 -3.32 -19.18
C MET A 1 31.14 -3.51 -20.32
N THR A 2 31.19 -4.64 -21.02
CA THR A 2 30.18 -5.02 -22.02
C THR A 2 29.00 -5.67 -21.34
N ALA A 3 27.78 -5.29 -21.71
CA ALA A 3 26.57 -5.82 -21.13
C ALA A 3 26.31 -7.26 -21.62
N PRO A 4 25.89 -8.20 -20.75
CA PRO A 4 25.47 -9.53 -21.20
C PRO A 4 24.22 -9.43 -22.08
N ALA A 5 24.04 -10.40 -22.99
CA ALA A 5 22.92 -10.42 -23.94
C ALA A 5 21.56 -10.63 -23.27
N SER A 6 21.55 -11.19 -22.06
CA SER A 6 20.37 -11.58 -21.31
C SER A 6 20.65 -11.61 -19.81
N THR A 7 19.59 -11.65 -18.99
CA THR A 7 19.67 -11.71 -17.54
C THR A 7 18.64 -12.68 -16.97
N LYS A 8 18.91 -13.22 -15.78
CA LYS A 8 17.96 -14.09 -15.06
C LYS A 8 16.78 -13.29 -14.51
N SER A 9 15.63 -13.96 -14.46
CA SER A 9 14.41 -13.48 -13.82
C SER A 9 14.50 -13.49 -12.27
N ASP A 10 13.70 -12.66 -11.58
CA ASP A 10 13.54 -12.69 -10.12
C ASP A 10 12.05 -12.84 -9.74
N ALA A 11 11.60 -14.10 -9.72
CA ALA A 11 10.25 -14.49 -9.35
C ALA A 11 9.86 -14.12 -7.91
N GLY A 12 10.83 -13.81 -7.04
CA GLY A 12 10.59 -13.36 -5.66
C GLY A 12 10.16 -11.89 -5.57
N VAL A 13 10.22 -11.15 -6.68
CA VAL A 13 9.89 -9.71 -6.73
C VAL A 13 8.89 -9.42 -7.85
N ALA A 14 9.15 -9.93 -9.06
CA ALA A 14 8.32 -9.72 -10.24
C ALA A 14 7.41 -10.92 -10.56
N GLY A 15 7.34 -11.89 -9.65
CA GLY A 15 6.53 -13.08 -9.82
C GLY A 15 5.03 -12.83 -9.87
N THR A 16 4.34 -13.63 -10.69
CA THR A 16 2.90 -13.55 -10.96
C THR A 16 2.04 -13.39 -9.69
N GLY A 17 2.26 -14.24 -8.67
CA GLY A 17 1.47 -14.17 -7.45
C GLY A 17 1.74 -12.94 -6.58
N ILE A 18 2.95 -12.37 -6.60
CA ILE A 18 3.25 -11.13 -5.87
C ILE A 18 2.56 -9.95 -6.55
N LEU A 19 2.67 -9.86 -7.88
CA LEU A 19 2.06 -8.79 -8.66
C LEU A 19 0.53 -8.80 -8.49
N LEU A 20 -0.10 -9.96 -8.64
CA LEU A 20 -1.55 -10.08 -8.46
C LEU A 20 -1.97 -9.77 -7.02
N ALA A 21 -1.21 -10.20 -6.00
CA ALA A 21 -1.54 -9.90 -4.61
C ALA A 21 -1.58 -8.39 -4.37
N PHE A 22 -0.57 -7.66 -4.86
CA PHE A 22 -0.52 -6.19 -4.76
C PHE A 22 -1.66 -5.51 -5.52
N ILE A 23 -1.95 -5.97 -6.75
CA ILE A 23 -3.01 -5.39 -7.59
C ILE A 23 -4.39 -5.63 -6.97
N ILE A 24 -4.68 -6.85 -6.52
CA ILE A 24 -5.97 -7.18 -5.90
C ILE A 24 -6.13 -6.43 -4.57
N THR A 25 -5.08 -6.39 -3.74
CA THR A 25 -5.11 -5.63 -2.46
C THR A 25 -5.42 -4.16 -2.71
N ALA A 26 -4.70 -3.54 -3.66
CA ALA A 26 -4.91 -2.13 -4.00
C ALA A 26 -6.32 -1.88 -4.55
N GLY A 27 -6.81 -2.74 -5.45
CA GLY A 27 -8.16 -2.65 -6.00
C GLY A 27 -9.23 -2.74 -4.92
N LEU A 28 -9.18 -3.75 -4.05
CA LEU A 28 -10.11 -3.94 -2.95
C LEU A 28 -10.08 -2.77 -1.95
N ALA A 29 -8.88 -2.27 -1.63
CA ALA A 29 -8.73 -1.16 -0.71
C ALA A 29 -9.31 0.15 -1.29
N LEU A 30 -9.10 0.42 -2.58
CA LEU A 30 -9.68 1.59 -3.26
C LEU A 30 -11.20 1.49 -3.38
N VAL A 31 -11.74 0.30 -3.67
CA VAL A 31 -13.19 0.04 -3.67
C VAL A 31 -13.78 0.26 -2.27
N CYS A 32 -13.18 -0.31 -1.23
CA CYS A 32 -13.63 -0.11 0.15
C CYS A 32 -13.56 1.36 0.57
N SER A 33 -12.48 2.06 0.19
CA SER A 33 -12.33 3.50 0.45
C SER A 33 -13.42 4.32 -0.24
N SER A 34 -13.76 3.96 -1.49
CA SER A 34 -14.83 4.59 -2.25
C SER A 34 -16.19 4.39 -1.60
N ILE A 35 -16.50 3.16 -1.16
CA ILE A 35 -17.76 2.84 -0.47
C ILE A 35 -17.90 3.67 0.82
N ILE A 36 -16.83 3.76 1.63
CA ILE A 36 -16.84 4.51 2.89
C ILE A 36 -17.04 6.01 2.63
N ILE A 37 -16.27 6.61 1.72
CA ILE A 37 -16.36 8.05 1.43
C ILE A 37 -17.72 8.40 0.83
N PHE A 38 -18.25 7.57 -0.07
CA PHE A 38 -19.53 7.82 -0.71
C PHE A 38 -20.73 7.64 0.23
N SER A 39 -20.67 6.67 1.13
CA SER A 39 -21.72 6.48 2.13
C SER A 39 -21.80 7.61 3.15
N GLU A 40 -20.66 8.13 3.61
CA GLU A 40 -20.60 9.31 4.46
C GLU A 40 -21.13 10.57 3.74
N TRP A 41 -20.96 10.65 2.42
CA TRP A 41 -21.60 11.70 1.64
C TRP A 41 -23.12 11.55 1.63
N ARG A 42 -23.64 10.34 1.42
CA ARG A 42 -25.08 10.04 1.47
C ARG A 42 -25.68 10.01 2.88
N ALA A 43 -24.89 10.29 3.93
CA ALA A 43 -25.30 10.18 5.34
C ALA A 43 -25.89 8.79 5.69
N VAL A 44 -25.48 7.74 4.97
CA VAL A 44 -25.86 6.36 5.26
C VAL A 44 -24.79 5.77 6.17
N ASN A 45 -25.19 5.25 7.33
CA ASN A 45 -24.29 4.53 8.23
C ASN A 45 -23.82 3.23 7.56
N VAL A 46 -22.63 3.27 6.95
CA VAL A 46 -21.98 2.06 6.46
C VAL A 46 -21.46 1.24 7.63
N ARG A 47 -21.72 -0.07 7.54
CA ARG A 47 -21.34 -1.10 8.52
C ARG A 47 -19.83 -1.03 8.81
N ASN A 48 -19.42 -1.46 10.00
CA ASN A 48 -18.01 -1.50 10.44
C ASN A 48 -17.12 -2.44 9.58
N ILE A 49 -17.74 -3.29 8.75
CA ILE A 49 -17.09 -4.34 7.96
C ILE A 49 -16.09 -3.78 6.92
N PRO A 50 -16.49 -2.92 5.95
CA PRO A 50 -15.54 -2.34 4.98
C PRO A 50 -14.42 -1.52 5.65
N ARG A 51 -14.69 -0.88 6.79
CA ARG A 51 -13.65 -0.18 7.56
C ARG A 51 -12.58 -1.14 8.09
N ARG A 52 -13.02 -2.28 8.63
CA ARG A 52 -12.11 -3.32 9.13
C ARG A 52 -11.30 -3.97 8.01
N ILE A 53 -11.96 -4.34 6.91
CA ILE A 53 -11.29 -4.92 5.72
C ILE A 53 -10.24 -3.94 5.20
N LEU A 54 -10.62 -2.66 5.03
CA LEU A 54 -9.72 -1.63 4.53
C LEU A 54 -8.50 -1.41 5.43
N SER A 55 -8.69 -1.41 6.76
CA SER A 55 -7.57 -1.32 7.69
C SER A 55 -6.60 -2.48 7.47
N GLY A 56 -7.10 -3.72 7.47
CA GLY A 56 -6.29 -4.92 7.31
C GLY A 56 -5.55 -5.00 5.98
N LEU A 57 -6.23 -4.73 4.86
CA LEU A 57 -5.62 -4.71 3.52
C LEU A 57 -4.52 -3.64 3.42
N SER A 58 -4.76 -2.44 3.94
CA SER A 58 -3.77 -1.35 3.95
C SER A 58 -2.54 -1.71 4.79
N ASP A 59 -2.72 -2.33 5.95
CA ASP A 59 -1.59 -2.73 6.82
C ASP A 59 -0.75 -3.83 6.17
N GLN A 60 -1.39 -4.83 5.56
CA GLN A 60 -0.71 -5.88 4.80
C GLN A 60 0.09 -5.31 3.63
N GLN A 61 -0.54 -4.45 2.82
CA GLN A 61 0.09 -3.82 1.66
C GLN A 61 1.29 -2.94 2.04
N LEU A 62 1.21 -2.28 3.20
CA LEU A 62 2.31 -1.44 3.71
C LEU A 62 3.52 -2.28 4.12
N ILE A 63 3.30 -3.33 4.91
CA ILE A 63 4.38 -4.20 5.39
C ILE A 63 5.01 -4.97 4.24
N GLN A 64 4.19 -5.56 3.36
CA GLN A 64 4.69 -6.26 2.17
C GLN A 64 5.42 -5.31 1.23
N GLY A 65 4.90 -4.09 1.03
CA GLY A 65 5.53 -3.07 0.19
C GLY A 65 6.91 -2.66 0.70
N ILE A 66 7.06 -2.44 2.00
CA ILE A 66 8.35 -2.15 2.63
C ILE A 66 9.29 -3.36 2.49
N GLY A 67 8.80 -4.57 2.74
CA GLY A 67 9.58 -5.80 2.64
C GLY A 67 10.20 -5.99 1.25
N ILE A 68 9.40 -5.87 0.18
CA ILE A 68 9.89 -6.00 -1.20
C ILE A 68 10.91 -4.92 -1.54
N GLN A 69 10.66 -3.66 -1.12
CA GLN A 69 11.62 -2.57 -1.32
C GLN A 69 12.94 -2.83 -0.60
N VAL A 70 12.92 -3.35 0.62
CA VAL A 70 14.16 -3.71 1.36
C VAL A 70 14.90 -4.85 0.65
N VAL A 71 14.20 -5.89 0.19
CA VAL A 71 14.81 -7.01 -0.54
C VAL A 71 15.48 -6.56 -1.84
N GLY A 72 14.84 -5.69 -2.62
CA GLY A 72 15.45 -5.19 -3.85
C GLY A 72 16.69 -4.32 -3.59
N LEU A 73 16.68 -3.49 -2.53
CA LEU A 73 17.86 -2.69 -2.15
C LEU A 73 19.01 -3.58 -1.66
N ALA A 74 18.72 -4.65 -0.92
CA ALA A 74 19.72 -5.63 -0.52
C ALA A 74 20.38 -6.32 -1.74
N ARG A 75 19.66 -6.42 -2.86
CA ARG A 75 20.11 -7.03 -4.12
C ARG A 75 20.50 -6.01 -5.20
N VAL A 76 20.82 -4.76 -4.83
CA VAL A 76 21.16 -3.68 -5.78
C VAL A 76 22.33 -4.01 -6.73
N ARG A 77 23.26 -4.89 -6.31
CA ARG A 77 24.43 -5.28 -7.11
C ARG A 77 24.15 -6.39 -8.12
N THR A 78 23.04 -7.10 -7.99
CA THR A 78 22.70 -8.27 -8.82
C THR A 78 21.44 -8.05 -9.63
N MET A 79 20.54 -7.18 -9.16
CA MET A 79 19.25 -6.95 -9.78
C MET A 79 19.33 -5.85 -10.86
N VAL A 80 18.62 -6.06 -11.96
CA VAL A 80 18.60 -5.16 -13.13
C VAL A 80 17.55 -4.04 -12.97
N PRO A 81 17.66 -2.92 -13.72
CA PRO A 81 16.73 -1.79 -13.67
C PRO A 81 15.26 -2.17 -13.86
N TYR A 82 14.98 -3.19 -14.67
CA TYR A 82 13.64 -3.71 -14.91
C TYR A 82 12.92 -4.13 -13.60
N HIS A 83 13.56 -4.94 -12.75
CA HIS A 83 12.96 -5.37 -11.49
C HIS A 83 12.84 -4.19 -10.50
N PHE A 84 13.80 -3.27 -10.49
CA PHE A 84 13.73 -2.04 -9.70
C PHE A 84 12.54 -1.17 -10.10
N PHE A 85 12.24 -1.07 -11.39
CA PHE A 85 11.08 -0.36 -11.91
C PHE A 85 9.76 -1.02 -11.46
N ILE A 86 9.67 -2.35 -11.49
CA ILE A 86 8.50 -3.08 -10.98
C ILE A 86 8.30 -2.81 -9.48
N ILE A 87 9.36 -2.95 -8.66
CA ILE A 87 9.29 -2.65 -7.22
C ILE A 87 8.80 -1.21 -6.99
N TRP A 88 9.33 -0.26 -7.76
CA TRP A 88 8.93 1.14 -7.66
C TRP A 88 7.44 1.33 -7.96
N MET A 89 6.91 0.68 -8.99
CA MET A 89 5.47 0.71 -9.29
C MET A 89 4.62 0.06 -8.19
N LEU A 90 5.07 -1.05 -7.61
CA LEU A 90 4.40 -1.69 -6.46
C LEU A 90 4.42 -0.79 -5.22
N ALA A 91 5.49 -0.02 -5.01
CA ALA A 91 5.59 0.98 -3.95
C ALA A 91 4.60 2.14 -4.16
N LEU A 92 4.37 2.55 -5.42
CA LEU A 92 3.34 3.54 -5.77
C LEU A 92 1.93 3.00 -5.51
N LEU A 93 1.66 1.73 -5.84
CA LEU A 93 0.39 1.06 -5.48
C LEU A 93 0.20 1.01 -3.96
N SER A 94 1.24 0.66 -3.21
CA SER A 94 1.21 0.65 -1.75
C SER A 94 0.94 2.05 -1.19
N THR A 95 1.57 3.08 -1.75
CA THR A 95 1.33 4.49 -1.41
C THR A 95 -0.13 4.87 -1.66
N ALA A 96 -0.66 4.59 -2.87
CA ALA A 96 -2.05 4.89 -3.22
C ALA A 96 -3.05 4.26 -2.24
N THR A 97 -2.83 2.98 -1.93
CA THR A 97 -3.67 2.18 -1.03
C THR A 97 -3.68 2.74 0.39
N ASN A 98 -2.49 3.05 0.91
CA ASN A 98 -2.31 3.55 2.26
C ASN A 98 -2.89 4.96 2.43
N PHE A 99 -2.69 5.85 1.45
CA PHE A 99 -3.32 7.17 1.47
C PHE A 99 -4.84 7.10 1.32
N ALA A 100 -5.37 6.21 0.48
CA ALA A 100 -6.80 6.02 0.35
C ALA A 100 -7.43 5.54 1.68
N ALA A 101 -6.78 4.60 2.36
CA ALA A 101 -7.20 4.13 3.68
C ALA A 101 -7.15 5.25 4.74
N LEU A 102 -6.10 6.07 4.74
CA LEU A 102 -5.97 7.23 5.64
C LEU A 102 -7.12 8.24 5.42
N LEU A 103 -7.47 8.52 4.17
CA LEU A 103 -8.58 9.40 3.83
C LEU A 103 -9.93 8.80 4.22
N ALA A 104 -10.13 7.51 4.00
CA ALA A 104 -11.40 6.84 4.33
C ALA A 104 -11.60 6.67 5.85
N LEU A 105 -10.54 6.36 6.59
CA LEU A 105 -10.56 6.03 8.03
C LEU A 105 -10.08 7.19 8.92
N VAL A 106 -10.13 8.43 8.42
CA VAL A 106 -9.60 9.60 9.14
C VAL A 106 -10.18 9.78 10.55
N GLN A 107 -11.45 9.42 10.76
CA GLN A 107 -12.10 9.51 12.06
C GLN A 107 -11.59 8.43 13.02
N ASP A 108 -11.37 7.22 12.52
CA ASP A 108 -10.90 6.07 13.31
C ASP A 108 -9.46 6.33 13.81
N PHE A 109 -8.59 6.89 12.96
CA PHE A 109 -7.21 7.24 13.36
C PHE A 109 -7.09 8.47 14.27
N LYS A 110 -8.11 9.33 14.33
CA LYS A 110 -8.11 10.45 15.30
C LYS A 110 -8.37 9.97 16.72
N ARG A 111 -9.05 8.84 16.89
CA ARG A 111 -9.32 8.23 18.21
C ARG A 111 -8.05 7.58 18.80
N ASP A 112 -7.31 6.84 17.98
CA ASP A 112 -6.18 6.03 18.45
C ASP A 112 -4.83 6.62 18.01
N TRP A 113 -4.22 7.45 18.86
CA TRP A 113 -2.97 8.16 18.56
C TRP A 113 -1.79 7.22 18.25
N VAL A 114 -1.63 6.10 18.98
CA VAL A 114 -0.49 5.18 18.80
C VAL A 114 -0.52 4.53 17.42
N LEU A 115 -1.67 3.98 17.03
CA LEU A 115 -1.87 3.36 15.72
C LEU A 115 -1.63 4.38 14.59
N ARG A 116 -2.07 5.63 14.79
CA ARG A 116 -1.82 6.73 13.85
C ARG A 116 -0.32 6.96 13.64
N TRP A 117 0.48 7.01 14.71
CA TRP A 117 1.92 7.25 14.59
C TRP A 117 2.67 6.07 13.99
N MET A 118 2.35 4.83 14.39
CA MET A 118 2.96 3.66 13.77
C MET A 118 2.70 3.63 12.26
N ARG A 119 1.46 3.90 11.85
CA ARG A 119 1.08 3.93 10.44
C ARG A 119 1.74 5.09 9.68
N GLN A 120 1.78 6.29 10.26
CA GLN A 120 2.44 7.44 9.64
C GLN A 120 3.95 7.23 9.48
N PHE A 121 4.59 6.61 10.48
CA PHE A 121 6.00 6.24 10.43
C PHE A 121 6.27 5.19 9.35
N ALA A 122 5.45 4.14 9.26
CA ALA A 122 5.58 3.12 8.22
C ALA A 122 5.32 3.70 6.81
N MET A 123 4.33 4.58 6.64
CA MET A 123 4.11 5.31 5.38
C MET A 123 5.28 6.23 5.03
N PHE A 124 5.91 6.85 6.03
CA PHE A 124 7.12 7.67 5.83
C PHE A 124 8.28 6.82 5.33
N ILE A 125 8.53 5.65 5.95
CA ILE A 125 9.53 4.69 5.46
C ILE A 125 9.24 4.27 4.03
N ASN A 126 7.99 3.92 3.72
CA ASN A 126 7.59 3.54 2.36
C ASN A 126 7.82 4.67 1.34
N MET A 127 7.55 5.93 1.71
CA MET A 127 7.84 7.08 0.86
C MET A 127 9.35 7.27 0.65
N VAL A 128 10.16 7.20 1.70
CA VAL A 128 11.62 7.35 1.59
C VAL A 128 12.22 6.26 0.71
N LEU A 129 11.82 5.01 0.92
CA LEU A 129 12.23 3.90 0.05
C LEU A 129 11.77 4.13 -1.39
N GLY A 130 10.52 4.55 -1.60
CA GLY A 130 10.00 4.85 -2.93
C GLY A 130 10.76 5.96 -3.65
N ILE A 131 11.21 7.00 -2.94
CA ILE A 131 12.07 8.06 -3.48
C ILE A 131 13.44 7.50 -3.86
N VAL A 132 14.06 6.67 -3.01
CA VAL A 132 15.35 6.02 -3.31
C VAL A 132 15.24 5.20 -4.60
N TYR A 133 14.21 4.36 -4.74
CA TYR A 133 13.96 3.62 -5.98
C TYR A 133 13.73 4.55 -7.19
N GLY A 134 12.96 5.62 -7.00
CA GLY A 134 12.77 6.63 -8.03
C GLY A 134 14.07 7.28 -8.50
N ILE A 135 15.01 7.55 -7.58
CA ILE A 135 16.35 8.08 -7.89
C ILE A 135 17.18 7.06 -8.70
N PHE A 136 17.18 5.78 -8.31
CA PHE A 136 17.87 4.73 -9.09
C PHE A 136 17.30 4.60 -10.51
N VAL A 137 15.97 4.58 -10.65
CA VAL A 137 15.29 4.53 -11.95
C VAL A 137 15.61 5.78 -12.77
N LEU A 138 15.56 6.96 -12.16
CA LEU A 138 15.89 8.23 -12.82
C LEU A 138 17.33 8.21 -13.35
N GLU A 139 18.29 7.80 -12.53
CA GLU A 139 19.70 7.75 -12.92
C GLU A 139 19.93 6.75 -14.06
N SER A 140 19.28 5.59 -14.02
CA SER A 140 19.35 4.60 -15.11
C SER A 140 18.86 5.16 -16.44
N ASN A 141 17.80 5.99 -16.41
CA ASN A 141 17.25 6.65 -17.58
C ASN A 141 18.13 7.82 -18.05
N VAL A 142 18.68 8.63 -17.13
CA VAL A 142 19.55 9.78 -17.49
C VAL A 142 20.87 9.31 -18.09
N LYS A 143 21.46 8.22 -17.56
CA LYS A 143 22.74 7.70 -18.05
C LYS A 143 22.63 6.69 -19.19
N ALA A 144 21.41 6.33 -19.61
CA ALA A 144 21.17 5.36 -20.68
C ALA A 144 21.88 4.02 -20.41
N LEU A 145 21.66 3.49 -19.21
CA LEU A 145 22.23 2.22 -18.76
C LEU A 145 21.68 1.07 -19.61
N ALA A 146 22.54 0.11 -19.99
CA ALA A 146 22.08 -1.08 -20.69
C ALA A 146 21.12 -1.88 -19.80
N PRO A 147 19.97 -2.35 -20.32
CA PRO A 147 18.88 -2.92 -19.50
C PRO A 147 19.26 -4.22 -18.79
N THR A 148 20.31 -4.92 -19.24
CA THR A 148 20.82 -6.17 -18.64
C THR A 148 21.92 -5.94 -17.60
N LEU A 149 22.43 -4.71 -17.45
CA LEU A 149 23.43 -4.41 -16.42
C LEU A 149 22.77 -4.25 -15.04
N PRO A 150 23.44 -4.64 -13.95
CA PRO A 150 22.95 -4.38 -12.60
C PRO A 150 22.74 -2.88 -12.35
N ILE A 151 21.70 -2.55 -11.59
CA ILE A 151 21.34 -1.14 -11.32
C ILE A 151 22.45 -0.38 -10.58
N ALA A 152 23.30 -1.07 -9.81
CA ALA A 152 24.47 -0.48 -9.17
C ALA A 152 25.45 0.18 -10.17
N CYS A 153 25.48 -0.29 -11.43
CA CYS A 153 26.31 0.29 -12.49
C CYS A 153 25.82 1.67 -12.95
N ALA A 154 24.62 2.11 -12.56
CA ALA A 154 24.13 3.44 -12.86
C ALA A 154 25.06 4.54 -12.31
N TRP A 155 25.78 4.30 -11.21
CA TRP A 155 26.74 5.26 -10.65
C TRP A 155 28.18 5.13 -11.19
N GLN A 156 28.45 4.15 -12.05
CA GLN A 156 29.78 3.89 -12.61
C GLN A 156 29.84 4.32 -14.08
N GLU A 157 31.04 4.57 -14.59
CA GLU A 157 31.24 4.81 -16.02
C GLU A 157 30.96 3.53 -16.82
N HIS A 158 30.02 3.60 -17.76
CA HIS A 158 29.61 2.49 -18.61
C HIS A 158 29.37 2.97 -20.05
N ALA A 159 29.43 2.03 -21.00
CA ALA A 159 29.10 2.32 -22.38
C ALA A 159 27.60 2.61 -22.50
N LYS A 160 27.26 3.79 -23.03
CA LYS A 160 25.87 4.21 -23.25
C LYS A 160 25.24 3.38 -24.37
N SER A 161 24.04 2.87 -24.15
CA SER A 161 23.31 2.12 -25.18
C SER A 161 22.52 3.08 -26.11
N ARG A 162 22.65 2.91 -27.43
CA ARG A 162 21.87 3.68 -28.43
C ARG A 162 20.38 3.36 -28.37
N GLU A 163 20.01 2.15 -27.96
CA GLU A 163 18.61 1.71 -27.85
C GLU A 163 17.84 2.43 -26.74
N ALA A 164 18.50 2.94 -25.71
CA ALA A 164 17.86 3.68 -24.61
C ALA A 164 17.51 5.15 -24.94
N GLN A 165 17.90 5.66 -26.12
CA GLN A 165 17.94 7.09 -26.40
C GLN A 165 16.62 7.66 -26.97
N GLY A 166 15.74 6.84 -27.56
CA GLY A 166 14.57 7.30 -28.32
C GLY A 166 13.39 7.87 -27.51
N ASN A 167 13.25 7.52 -26.23
CA ASN A 167 12.14 7.95 -25.35
C ASN A 167 12.61 8.53 -24.00
N GLN A 168 13.88 8.92 -23.93
CA GLN A 168 14.58 9.23 -22.69
C GLN A 168 13.97 10.42 -21.93
N THR A 169 13.63 11.51 -22.63
CA THR A 169 13.12 12.74 -22.01
C THR A 169 11.74 12.57 -21.36
N ALA A 170 10.82 11.86 -22.03
CA ALA A 170 9.48 11.62 -21.50
C ALA A 170 9.52 10.71 -20.25
N SER A 171 10.38 9.71 -20.25
CA SER A 171 10.56 8.82 -19.09
C SER A 171 11.20 9.54 -17.90
N VAL A 172 12.21 10.38 -18.14
CA VAL A 172 12.87 11.20 -17.10
C VAL A 172 11.90 12.18 -16.46
N VAL A 173 11.17 12.96 -17.26
CA VAL A 173 10.18 13.92 -16.76
C VAL A 173 9.06 13.19 -16.00
N GLY A 174 8.60 12.05 -16.52
CA GLY A 174 7.62 11.21 -15.83
C GLY A 174 8.09 10.75 -14.45
N THR A 175 9.33 10.28 -14.33
CA THR A 175 9.89 9.83 -13.05
C THR A 175 9.98 10.97 -12.03
N ILE A 176 10.48 12.15 -12.45
CA ILE A 176 10.55 13.32 -11.57
C ILE A 176 9.15 13.74 -11.10
N ALA A 177 8.17 13.78 -12.03
CA ALA A 177 6.80 14.15 -11.71
C ALA A 177 6.18 13.17 -10.68
N VAL A 178 6.39 11.86 -10.84
CA VAL A 178 5.87 10.85 -9.91
C VAL A 178 6.50 10.96 -8.51
N ILE A 179 7.81 11.24 -8.43
CA ILE A 179 8.49 11.48 -7.15
C ILE A 179 7.91 12.72 -6.47
N ALA A 180 7.76 13.82 -7.20
CA ALA A 180 7.21 15.07 -6.67
C ALA A 180 5.77 14.90 -6.18
N VAL A 181 4.92 14.23 -6.99
CA VAL A 181 3.53 13.93 -6.63
C VAL A 181 3.47 13.07 -5.36
N SER A 182 4.34 12.07 -5.23
CA SER A 182 4.39 11.21 -4.05
C SER A 182 4.74 12.00 -2.77
N CYS A 183 5.69 12.94 -2.86
CA CYS A 183 6.05 13.83 -1.75
C CYS A 183 4.87 14.76 -1.37
N VAL A 184 4.22 15.35 -2.38
CA VAL A 184 3.08 16.25 -2.17
C VAL A 184 1.92 15.50 -1.51
N ILE A 185 1.57 14.30 -1.99
CA ILE A 185 0.52 13.47 -1.40
C ILE A 185 0.83 13.18 0.07
N PHE A 186 2.09 12.86 0.41
CA PHE A 186 2.48 12.57 1.78
C PHE A 186 2.37 13.77 2.71
N VAL A 187 2.88 14.94 2.29
CA VAL A 187 2.78 16.18 3.06
C VAL A 187 1.31 16.57 3.26
N LEU A 188 0.51 16.55 2.19
CA LEU A 188 -0.90 16.90 2.25
C LEU A 188 -1.70 15.92 3.12
N GLY A 189 -1.44 14.62 3.04
CA GLY A 189 -2.12 13.61 3.86
C GLY A 189 -1.77 13.76 5.35
N THR A 190 -0.50 14.02 5.67
CA THR A 190 -0.05 14.28 7.04
C THR A 190 -0.70 15.54 7.61
N TRP A 191 -0.70 16.61 6.81
CA TRP A 191 -1.35 17.88 7.15
C TRP A 191 -2.86 17.70 7.38
N TYR A 192 -3.53 16.97 6.48
CA TYR A 192 -4.96 16.71 6.56
C TYR A 192 -5.38 15.96 7.84
N LEU A 193 -4.55 15.03 8.32
CA LEU A 193 -4.77 14.34 9.60
C LEU A 193 -4.67 15.27 10.81
N HIS A 194 -3.70 16.18 10.80
CA HIS A 194 -3.44 17.10 11.91
C HIS A 194 -4.41 18.29 11.95
N MET A 195 -5.08 18.59 10.84
CA MET A 195 -6.02 19.69 10.77
C MET A 195 -7.21 19.48 11.74
N ARG A 196 -7.35 20.40 12.70
CA ARG A 196 -8.32 20.33 13.80
C ARG A 196 -9.78 20.52 13.34
N ARG A 197 -10.01 21.27 12.25
CA ARG A 197 -11.35 21.59 11.72
C ARG A 197 -11.43 21.31 10.21
N GLN A 198 -12.17 20.26 9.81
CA GLN A 198 -12.26 19.78 8.42
C GLN A 198 -13.49 20.35 7.69
N ILE A 199 -13.50 21.66 7.44
CA ILE A 199 -14.63 22.37 6.82
C ILE A 199 -14.88 21.89 5.37
N TRP A 200 -13.82 21.53 4.64
CA TRP A 200 -13.85 21.01 3.27
C TRP A 200 -13.60 19.50 3.17
N GLY A 201 -13.81 18.77 4.27
CA GLY A 201 -13.38 17.38 4.40
C GLY A 201 -13.93 16.44 3.33
N LYS A 202 -15.19 16.60 2.91
CA LYS A 202 -15.86 15.72 1.94
C LYS A 202 -15.29 15.89 0.53
N SER A 203 -15.22 17.13 0.02
CA SER A 203 -14.72 17.41 -1.33
C SER A 203 -13.25 17.05 -1.49
N VAL A 204 -12.41 17.37 -0.49
CA VAL A 204 -10.99 17.01 -0.51
C VAL A 204 -10.79 15.50 -0.54
N ARG A 205 -11.54 14.74 0.27
CA ARG A 205 -11.47 13.26 0.26
C ARG A 205 -11.86 12.68 -1.10
N ALA A 206 -12.91 13.19 -1.73
CA ALA A 206 -13.34 12.74 -3.05
C ALA A 206 -12.29 13.02 -4.14
N VAL A 207 -11.78 14.26 -4.20
CA VAL A 207 -10.75 14.65 -5.19
C VAL A 207 -9.48 13.83 -5.00
N CYS A 208 -8.97 13.73 -3.76
CA CYS A 208 -7.78 12.94 -3.49
C CYS A 208 -8.00 11.47 -3.85
N LEU A 209 -9.15 10.88 -3.53
CA LEU A 209 -9.46 9.50 -3.91
C LEU A 209 -9.41 9.30 -5.42
N VAL A 210 -9.97 10.22 -6.23
CA VAL A 210 -9.91 10.14 -7.69
C VAL A 210 -8.47 10.17 -8.20
N VAL A 211 -7.64 11.07 -7.65
CA VAL A 211 -6.21 11.15 -8.00
C VAL A 211 -5.47 9.85 -7.64
N LEU A 212 -5.72 9.30 -6.44
CA LEU A 212 -5.11 8.05 -5.99
C LEU A 212 -5.56 6.85 -6.84
N MET A 213 -6.82 6.80 -7.26
CA MET A 213 -7.32 5.79 -8.18
C MET A 213 -6.66 5.89 -9.55
N ALA A 214 -6.57 7.10 -10.11
CA ALA A 214 -5.89 7.31 -11.40
C ALA A 214 -4.42 6.87 -11.35
N MET A 215 -3.71 7.22 -10.27
CA MET A 215 -2.33 6.79 -10.03
C MET A 215 -2.21 5.27 -9.91
N ALA A 216 -3.09 4.62 -9.12
CA ALA A 216 -3.08 3.17 -8.95
C ALA A 216 -3.39 2.42 -10.25
N ILE A 217 -4.36 2.91 -11.04
CA ILE A 217 -4.69 2.34 -12.35
C ILE A 217 -3.51 2.49 -13.30
N ALA A 218 -2.93 3.68 -13.40
CA ALA A 218 -1.79 3.93 -14.28
C ALA A 218 -0.59 3.02 -13.94
N ALA A 219 -0.25 2.90 -12.66
CA ALA A 219 0.82 2.01 -12.20
C ALA A 219 0.48 0.53 -12.43
N THR A 220 -0.76 0.11 -12.20
CA THR A 220 -1.22 -1.28 -12.44
C THR A 220 -1.12 -1.64 -13.93
N VAL A 221 -1.67 -0.80 -14.80
CA VAL A 221 -1.58 -0.99 -16.26
C VAL A 221 -0.12 -1.07 -16.69
N ARG A 222 0.73 -0.18 -16.17
CA ARG A 222 2.15 -0.19 -16.50
C ARG A 222 2.86 -1.46 -16.04
N VAL A 223 2.56 -1.96 -14.85
CA VAL A 223 3.11 -3.23 -14.32
C VAL A 223 2.68 -4.39 -15.20
N ILE A 224 1.39 -4.49 -15.55
CA ILE A 224 0.86 -5.59 -16.37
C ILE A 224 1.51 -5.62 -17.76
N LEU A 225 1.71 -4.46 -18.38
CA LEU A 225 2.30 -4.38 -19.72
C LEU A 225 3.80 -4.70 -19.72
N VAL A 226 4.51 -4.31 -18.66
CA VAL A 226 5.98 -4.42 -18.60
C VAL A 226 6.43 -5.74 -17.99
N SER A 227 5.66 -6.38 -17.10
CA SER A 227 6.11 -7.60 -16.43
C SER A 227 6.14 -8.81 -17.37
N GLN A 228 7.08 -9.73 -17.16
CA GLN A 228 7.12 -11.01 -17.87
C GLN A 228 5.95 -11.93 -17.50
N ALA A 229 5.41 -11.73 -16.28
CA ALA A 229 4.26 -12.48 -15.78
C ALA A 229 2.99 -12.30 -16.64
N PHE A 230 2.75 -11.11 -17.20
CA PHE A 230 1.50 -10.81 -17.95
C PHE A 230 1.72 -10.22 -19.34
N GLY A 231 2.85 -9.57 -19.57
CA GLY A 231 3.13 -8.80 -20.77
C GLY A 231 4.46 -9.19 -21.40
N THR A 232 5.09 -8.20 -22.03
CA THR A 232 6.38 -8.36 -22.71
C THR A 232 7.45 -7.61 -21.94
N PRO A 233 8.44 -8.30 -21.35
CA PRO A 233 9.48 -7.64 -20.56
C PRO A 233 10.29 -6.68 -21.42
N SER A 234 10.67 -5.55 -20.83
CA SER A 234 11.52 -4.55 -21.50
C SER A 234 12.98 -4.99 -21.65
N VAL A 235 13.32 -6.18 -21.16
CA VAL A 235 14.66 -6.78 -21.18
C VAL A 235 14.57 -8.24 -21.61
N VAL A 236 15.60 -8.74 -22.28
CA VAL A 236 15.70 -10.16 -22.64
C VAL A 236 16.03 -10.95 -21.38
N LEU A 237 15.08 -11.79 -20.96
CA LEU A 237 15.22 -12.71 -19.83
C LEU A 237 15.61 -14.10 -20.33
N ASP A 238 16.50 -14.78 -19.61
CA ASP A 238 17.02 -16.12 -19.95
C ASP A 238 16.03 -17.25 -19.68
N ASP A 239 15.02 -16.99 -18.85
CA ASP A 239 14.12 -17.97 -18.27
C ASP A 239 12.71 -17.40 -18.09
N ALA A 240 11.72 -18.27 -17.88
CA ALA A 240 10.31 -17.91 -17.67
C ALA A 240 9.90 -17.88 -16.19
N GLY A 241 10.87 -17.72 -15.27
CA GLY A 241 10.64 -17.90 -13.83
C GLY A 241 9.60 -16.98 -13.20
N GLU A 242 9.31 -15.80 -13.78
CA GLU A 242 8.25 -14.91 -13.27
C GLU A 242 6.83 -15.46 -13.46
N GLN A 243 6.64 -16.37 -14.43
CA GLN A 243 5.37 -17.05 -14.69
C GLN A 243 5.17 -18.26 -13.77
N ASP A 244 6.26 -18.81 -13.25
CA ASP A 244 6.22 -19.96 -12.36
C ASP A 244 5.75 -19.58 -10.96
N TRP A 245 4.79 -20.35 -10.45
CA TRP A 245 4.25 -20.17 -9.11
C TRP A 245 5.20 -20.78 -8.08
N SER A 246 5.62 -19.95 -7.12
CA SER A 246 6.43 -20.38 -5.98
C SER A 246 5.63 -20.35 -4.68
N PHE A 247 6.11 -21.08 -3.66
CA PHE A 247 5.49 -21.09 -2.34
C PHE A 247 5.34 -19.68 -1.74
N GLY A 248 6.36 -18.82 -1.91
CA GLY A 248 6.31 -17.44 -1.42
C GLY A 248 5.21 -16.61 -2.06
N GLN A 249 5.00 -16.76 -3.37
CA GLN A 249 3.94 -16.10 -4.12
C GLN A 249 2.54 -16.58 -3.70
N LEU A 250 2.38 -17.89 -3.46
CA LEU A 250 1.14 -18.46 -2.93
C LEU A 250 0.85 -17.98 -1.51
N LEU A 251 1.88 -17.91 -0.66
CA LEU A 251 1.75 -17.40 0.70
C LEU A 251 1.29 -15.94 0.70
N THR A 252 1.86 -15.08 -0.16
CA THR A 252 1.43 -13.69 -0.27
C THR A 252 -0.04 -13.57 -0.68
N MET A 253 -0.53 -14.46 -1.53
CA MET A 253 -1.94 -14.54 -1.90
C MET A 253 -2.84 -15.01 -0.77
N LEU A 254 -2.39 -16.01 -0.01
CA LEU A 254 -3.17 -16.54 1.10
C LEU A 254 -3.35 -15.50 2.22
N LEU A 255 -2.34 -14.66 2.46
CA LEU A 255 -2.44 -13.57 3.44
C LEU A 255 -3.58 -12.59 3.12
N LEU A 256 -3.96 -12.46 1.84
CA LEU A 256 -5.08 -11.63 1.40
C LEU A 256 -6.42 -12.04 2.00
N VAL A 257 -6.55 -13.29 2.46
CA VAL A 257 -7.76 -13.83 3.06
C VAL A 257 -7.96 -13.33 4.50
N LEU A 258 -6.89 -12.95 5.21
CA LEU A 258 -6.96 -12.59 6.63
C LEU A 258 -7.91 -11.42 6.93
N PRO A 259 -7.89 -10.29 6.19
CA PRO A 259 -8.81 -9.18 6.45
C PRO A 259 -10.28 -9.59 6.25
N PHE A 260 -10.56 -10.56 5.38
CA PHE A 260 -11.91 -11.09 5.17
C PHE A 260 -12.36 -12.01 6.29
N ILE A 261 -11.48 -12.85 6.82
CA ILE A 261 -11.78 -13.68 8.00
C ILE A 261 -12.16 -12.77 9.17
N SER A 262 -11.36 -11.74 9.46
CA SER A 262 -11.69 -10.77 10.52
C SER A 262 -13.00 -10.03 10.28
N ALA A 263 -13.36 -9.75 9.02
CA ALA A 263 -14.66 -9.16 8.70
C ALA A 263 -15.82 -10.14 8.90
N LEU A 264 -15.61 -11.42 8.61
CA LEU A 264 -16.60 -12.47 8.78
C LEU A 264 -16.87 -12.77 10.27
N GLU A 265 -15.86 -12.72 11.13
CA GLU A 265 -16.01 -12.80 12.59
C GLU A 265 -16.90 -11.67 13.14
N ILE A 266 -16.69 -10.44 12.65
CA ILE A 266 -17.54 -9.29 13.02
C ILE A 266 -18.96 -9.48 12.51
N TYR A 267 -19.11 -9.99 11.28
CA TYR A 267 -20.43 -10.25 10.69
C TYR A 267 -21.21 -11.32 11.48
N ARG A 268 -20.52 -12.35 11.97
CA ARG A 268 -21.09 -13.39 12.84
C ARG A 268 -21.37 -12.90 14.27
N GLY A 269 -20.88 -11.73 14.65
CA GLY A 269 -21.07 -11.17 15.98
C GLY A 269 -20.14 -11.73 17.05
N GLU A 270 -19.10 -12.48 16.64
CA GLU A 270 -18.08 -13.02 17.55
C GLU A 270 -17.20 -11.91 18.13
N THR A 271 -17.07 -10.77 17.43
CA THR A 271 -16.37 -9.58 17.89
C THR A 271 -17.26 -8.33 17.81
N LYS A 272 -17.53 -7.69 18.97
CA LYS A 272 -18.25 -6.42 19.05
C LYS A 272 -17.28 -5.25 18.82
N VAL A 273 -17.40 -4.57 17.68
CA VAL A 273 -16.65 -3.33 17.42
C VAL A 273 -17.44 -2.13 17.97
N PRO A 274 -16.83 -1.23 18.76
CA PRO A 274 -17.50 -0.01 19.22
C PRO A 274 -18.03 0.78 18.03
N GLN A 275 -19.33 1.10 18.04
CA GLN A 275 -19.94 1.88 16.96
C GLN A 275 -19.40 3.32 17.00
N ALA A 276 -18.90 3.82 15.87
CA ALA A 276 -18.63 5.23 15.70
C ALA A 276 -19.96 5.96 15.45
N THR A 277 -20.68 6.32 16.51
CA THR A 277 -21.88 7.16 16.41
C THR A 277 -21.47 8.63 16.29
N ALA A 278 -22.04 9.33 15.31
CA ALA A 278 -21.85 10.77 15.10
C ALA A 278 -22.42 11.67 16.21
N ALA A 279 -22.93 11.08 17.31
CA ALA A 279 -23.62 11.74 18.41
C ALA A 279 -22.82 11.77 19.73
N GLY A 280 -21.58 11.26 19.77
CA GLY A 280 -20.72 11.27 20.97
C GLY A 280 -19.83 12.52 21.07
N TYR A 281 -20.40 13.72 20.95
CA TYR A 281 -19.65 14.98 21.08
C TYR A 281 -19.57 15.50 22.53
N SER A 282 -20.24 14.88 23.49
CA SER A 282 -20.02 15.13 24.92
C SER A 282 -19.55 13.84 25.59
N ASP A 283 -18.46 13.95 26.35
CA ASP A 283 -17.93 12.95 27.29
C ASP A 283 -17.16 11.79 26.65
N ALA A 284 -16.03 12.14 26.05
CA ALA A 284 -14.89 11.24 26.00
C ALA A 284 -14.28 11.11 27.41
N GLU A 285 -14.88 10.28 28.26
CA GLU A 285 -14.17 9.70 29.39
C GLU A 285 -13.45 8.43 28.91
N GLN A 286 -12.14 8.40 29.14
CA GLN A 286 -11.22 7.33 28.80
C GLN A 286 -11.71 6.02 29.42
N ILE A 287 -12.04 5.01 28.62
CA ILE A 287 -12.10 3.63 29.12
C ILE A 287 -10.66 3.07 29.01
N PRO A 288 -9.95 2.82 30.12
CA PRO A 288 -8.62 2.22 30.08
C PRO A 288 -8.74 0.74 29.68
N LEU A 289 -7.77 0.24 28.91
CA LEU A 289 -7.64 -1.16 28.47
C LEU A 289 -7.24 -2.14 29.60
N THR A 290 -7.78 -1.95 30.80
CA THR A 290 -7.62 -2.85 31.94
C THR A 290 -8.89 -2.88 32.78
N SER A 291 -10.02 -3.34 32.23
CA SER A 291 -11.14 -3.78 33.06
C SER A 291 -11.07 -5.30 33.20
N THR A 292 -10.45 -5.72 34.28
CA THR A 292 -10.50 -7.07 34.84
C THR A 292 -11.93 -7.34 35.31
N GLU A 293 -12.82 -7.75 34.41
CA GLU A 293 -14.11 -8.33 34.79
C GLU A 293 -14.33 -9.64 34.04
N GLY A 294 -13.44 -10.58 34.38
CA GLY A 294 -13.73 -12.00 34.22
C GLY A 294 -14.82 -12.39 35.22
N SER A 295 -15.99 -12.71 34.71
CA SER A 295 -16.81 -13.86 35.13
C SER A 295 -16.69 -14.28 36.60
N GLY A 296 -17.29 -13.51 37.51
CA GLY A 296 -17.54 -13.89 38.89
C GLY A 296 -18.90 -14.58 39.03
N MET A 297 -18.88 -15.82 39.53
CA MET A 297 -20.02 -16.71 39.76
C MET A 297 -21.11 -16.15 40.69
N LYS A 298 -22.34 -16.64 40.45
CA LYS A 298 -23.53 -16.79 41.32
C LYS A 298 -23.42 -16.33 42.80
N ALA A 299 -24.47 -15.63 43.25
CA ALA A 299 -25.03 -15.86 44.59
C ALA A 299 -26.56 -15.74 44.56
N PHE A 300 -27.19 -16.80 45.08
CA PHE A 300 -28.62 -16.96 45.37
C PHE A 300 -28.85 -16.46 46.80
N GLN A 301 -29.67 -15.44 47.01
CA GLN A 301 -30.29 -15.06 48.29
C GLN A 301 -31.65 -14.44 47.90
N GLY A 302 -32.81 -15.00 48.23
CA GLY A 302 -33.21 -15.55 49.52
C GLY A 302 -33.82 -14.43 50.34
N ASN A 303 -35.06 -14.00 50.02
CA ASN A 303 -35.77 -13.00 50.82
C ASN A 303 -36.99 -13.64 51.50
N SER A 304 -36.89 -13.77 52.82
CA SER A 304 -37.95 -14.14 53.73
C SER A 304 -38.25 -12.93 54.61
N GLY A 305 -39.52 -12.52 54.63
CA GLY A 305 -40.19 -12.09 55.86
C GLY A 305 -40.09 -10.63 56.35
N TYR A 306 -41.29 -10.03 56.48
CA TYR A 306 -41.75 -9.08 57.50
C TYR A 306 -41.28 -7.62 57.44
N THR A 307 -42.19 -6.73 57.03
CA THR A 307 -43.07 -5.93 57.93
C THR A 307 -44.27 -5.41 57.14
#